data_AF-X1NYH6-F1
#
_entry.id   AF-X1NYH6-F1
#
_cell.length_a   1.000
_cell.length_b   1.000
_cell.length_c   1.000
_cell.angle_alpha   90.00
_cell.angle_beta   90.00
_cell.angle_gamma   90.00
#
_symmetry.space_group_name_H-M   'P 1'
#
loop_
_entity.id
_entity.type
_entity.pdbx_description
1 polymer ?
#
loop_
_entity_poly.entity_id
_entity_poly.type
_entity_poly.pdbx_seq_one_letter_code
_entity_poly.pdbx_strand_id
1 'polypeptide(L)'
;MANFVTLAPTTVEPIRRAFPAEKAKAWHYKIHPYYTKQPFNVVGEYIRHFCPEGGLVADPFCGSGVTGSEALTNKRRVICIDLDPLAVFITRMTCLALVDLNVYWEAYRQVEQEMKPIVEFVRNASLKELDDYELKEWYPKG
;
A
#
# COMPACT_ATOMS: atom_id res chain seq x y z
N MET A 1 25.96 -25.29 -8.25
CA MET A 1 24.92 -24.43 -8.84
C MET A 1 25.60 -23.20 -9.41
N ALA A 2 25.48 -22.94 -10.71
CA ALA A 2 26.18 -21.83 -11.37
C ALA A 2 25.52 -20.50 -10.99
N ASN A 3 26.28 -19.59 -10.36
CA ASN A 3 25.86 -18.20 -10.13
C ASN A 3 25.87 -17.47 -11.48
N PHE A 4 24.72 -17.39 -12.13
CA PHE A 4 24.53 -16.47 -13.26
C PHE A 4 24.39 -15.06 -12.72
N VAL A 5 25.49 -14.30 -12.75
CA VAL A 5 25.42 -12.85 -12.66
C VAL A 5 24.85 -12.37 -13.99
N THR A 6 23.56 -12.04 -14.02
CA THR A 6 22.93 -11.42 -15.19
C THR A 6 23.56 -10.04 -15.37
N LEU A 7 24.52 -9.93 -16.29
CA LEU A 7 25.11 -8.65 -16.68
C LEU A 7 23.99 -7.79 -17.30
N ALA A 8 23.84 -6.56 -16.82
CA ALA A 8 22.92 -5.62 -17.43
C ALA A 8 23.31 -5.42 -18.91
N PRO A 9 22.32 -5.36 -19.83
CA PRO A 9 22.62 -5.17 -21.25
C PRO A 9 23.43 -3.89 -21.45
N THR A 10 24.43 -3.95 -22.33
CA THR A 10 25.33 -2.84 -22.68
C THR A 10 24.63 -1.64 -23.31
N THR A 11 23.37 -1.80 -23.72
CA THR A 11 22.55 -0.75 -24.30
C THR A 11 21.11 -0.97 -23.87
N VAL A 12 20.50 0.01 -23.21
CA VAL A 12 19.08 -0.02 -22.84
C VAL A 12 18.35 0.93 -23.78
N GLU A 13 17.40 0.39 -24.56
CA GLU A 13 16.57 1.22 -25.44
C GLU A 13 15.77 2.24 -24.63
N PRO A 14 15.58 3.48 -25.10
CA PRO A 14 14.72 4.43 -24.41
C PRO A 14 13.25 4.04 -24.54
N ILE A 15 12.44 4.44 -23.57
CA ILE A 15 10.97 4.37 -23.68
C ILE A 15 10.52 5.47 -24.66
N ARG A 16 10.00 5.08 -25.83
CA ARG A 16 9.59 6.01 -26.90
C ARG A 16 8.10 6.33 -26.91
N ARG A 17 7.35 5.88 -25.90
CA ARG A 17 5.91 6.10 -25.76
C ARG A 17 5.60 6.71 -24.39
N ALA A 18 4.57 7.55 -24.34
CA ALA A 18 4.03 8.03 -23.08
C ALA A 18 3.14 6.96 -22.44
N PHE A 19 3.19 6.87 -21.11
CA PHE A 19 2.22 6.11 -20.32
C PHE A 19 1.24 7.09 -19.70
N PRO A 20 -0.07 6.97 -19.95
CA PRO A 20 -1.06 7.85 -19.32
C PRO A 20 -1.04 7.63 -17.80
N ALA A 21 -0.95 8.72 -17.04
CA ALA A 21 -0.82 8.66 -15.58
C ALA A 21 -2.12 8.18 -14.93
N GLU A 22 -2.05 7.12 -14.11
CA GLU A 22 -3.21 6.55 -13.42
C GLU A 22 -3.17 6.77 -11.90
N LYS A 23 -3.15 8.02 -11.43
CA LYS A 23 -2.95 8.31 -9.99
C LYS A 23 -4.01 7.67 -9.08
N ALA A 24 -5.29 7.74 -9.46
CA ALA A 24 -6.40 7.30 -8.61
C ALA A 24 -6.61 5.78 -8.56
N LYS A 25 -5.93 5.02 -9.43
CA LYS A 25 -6.07 3.56 -9.51
C LYS A 25 -5.02 2.80 -8.69
N ALA A 26 -4.06 3.51 -8.08
CA ALA A 26 -3.07 2.88 -7.21
C ALA A 26 -3.77 2.24 -6.00
N TRP A 27 -3.42 0.99 -5.69
CA TRP A 27 -3.92 0.29 -4.50
C TRP A 27 -3.60 1.05 -3.20
N HIS A 28 -2.49 1.80 -3.17
CA HIS A 28 -2.05 2.65 -2.07
C HIS A 28 -2.54 4.12 -2.16
N TYR A 29 -3.42 4.46 -3.12
CA TYR A 29 -3.85 5.84 -3.36
C TYR A 29 -4.54 6.45 -2.15
N LYS A 30 -5.41 5.68 -1.48
CA LYS A 30 -6.27 6.15 -0.37
C LYS A 30 -5.72 5.88 1.04
N ILE A 31 -4.52 5.30 1.16
CA ILE A 31 -3.96 4.95 2.47
C ILE A 31 -3.45 6.20 3.20
N HIS A 32 -2.68 7.06 2.51
CA HIS A 32 -2.16 8.31 3.07
C HIS A 32 -1.97 9.38 1.97
N PRO A 33 -2.41 10.63 2.19
CA PRO A 33 -2.15 11.73 1.27
C PRO A 33 -0.66 12.06 1.27
N TYR A 34 -0.05 12.17 0.08
CA TYR A 34 1.31 12.68 -0.08
C TYR A 34 1.34 13.47 -1.37
N TYR A 35 1.55 14.78 -1.27
CA TYR A 35 1.24 15.74 -2.34
C TYR A 35 1.97 15.46 -3.65
N THR A 36 3.19 14.93 -3.58
CA THR A 36 4.07 14.70 -4.74
C THR A 36 4.07 13.24 -5.23
N LYS A 37 3.06 12.45 -4.85
CA LYS A 37 2.96 11.03 -5.22
C LYS A 37 2.94 10.85 -6.75
N GLN A 38 3.89 10.03 -7.24
CA GLN A 38 4.03 9.70 -8.65
C GLN A 38 2.97 8.67 -9.10
N PRO A 39 2.56 8.66 -10.39
CA PRO A 39 1.65 7.64 -10.91
C PRO A 39 2.33 6.26 -10.89
N PHE A 40 1.74 5.32 -10.13
CA PHE A 40 2.30 3.98 -9.92
C PHE A 40 2.58 3.24 -11.23
N ASN A 41 1.66 3.32 -12.20
CA ASN A 41 1.76 2.61 -13.46
C ASN A 41 2.95 3.09 -14.30
N VAL A 42 3.23 4.39 -14.28
CA VAL A 42 4.38 4.97 -14.99
C VAL A 42 5.68 4.49 -14.35
N VAL A 43 5.78 4.56 -13.02
CA VAL A 43 6.96 4.11 -12.27
C VAL A 43 7.20 2.61 -12.49
N GLY A 44 6.14 1.79 -12.43
CA GLY A 44 6.22 0.34 -12.66
C GLY A 44 6.70 -0.01 -14.08
N GLU A 45 6.27 0.71 -15.11
CA GLU A 45 6.76 0.50 -16.49
C GLU A 45 8.26 0.84 -16.61
N TYR A 46 8.72 1.93 -15.98
CA TYR A 46 10.14 2.27 -15.95
C TYR A 46 10.96 1.18 -15.25
N ILE A 47 10.49 0.68 -14.12
CA ILE A 47 11.16 -0.42 -13.41
C ILE A 47 11.21 -1.69 -14.27
N ARG A 48 10.10 -2.04 -14.93
CA ARG A 48 10.04 -3.21 -15.81
C ARG A 48 11.03 -3.12 -16.97
N HIS A 49 11.17 -1.93 -17.53
CA HIS A 49 11.98 -1.67 -18.72
C HIS A 49 13.47 -1.53 -18.40
N PHE A 50 13.83 -0.80 -17.35
CA PHE A 50 15.21 -0.44 -17.04
C PHE A 50 15.91 -1.34 -16.00
N CYS A 51 15.16 -2.15 -15.24
CA CYS A 51 15.73 -3.02 -14.22
C CYS A 51 15.28 -4.47 -14.45
N PRO A 52 16.19 -5.46 -14.61
CA PRO A 52 15.80 -6.86 -14.77
C PRO A 52 15.11 -7.41 -13.52
N GLU A 53 14.35 -8.50 -13.65
CA GLU A 53 13.81 -9.25 -12.50
C GLU A 53 14.94 -9.68 -11.55
N GLY A 54 14.74 -9.54 -10.24
CA GLY A 54 15.79 -9.72 -9.22
C GLY A 54 16.85 -8.60 -9.14
N GLY A 55 16.83 -7.66 -10.09
CA GLY A 55 17.68 -6.47 -10.10
C GLY A 55 17.45 -5.55 -8.90
N LEU A 56 18.32 -4.55 -8.74
CA LEU A 56 18.26 -3.58 -7.64
C LEU A 56 17.79 -2.22 -8.17
N VAL A 57 16.76 -1.66 -7.56
CA VAL A 57 16.30 -0.29 -7.75
C VAL A 57 16.73 0.55 -6.55
N ALA A 58 17.22 1.77 -6.77
CA ALA A 58 17.55 2.70 -5.70
C ALA A 58 16.80 4.01 -5.91
N ASP A 59 16.10 4.48 -4.88
CA ASP A 59 15.41 5.75 -4.86
C ASP A 59 15.90 6.59 -3.67
N PRO A 60 16.75 7.60 -3.91
CA PRO A 60 17.29 8.45 -2.85
C PRO A 60 16.31 9.50 -2.32
N PHE A 61 15.11 9.64 -2.92
CA PHE A 61 14.07 10.60 -2.55
C PHE A 61 12.68 9.95 -2.63
N CYS A 62 12.49 8.88 -1.86
CA CYS A 62 11.39 7.95 -2.10
C CYS A 62 9.99 8.51 -1.79
N GLY A 63 9.89 9.58 -1.00
CA GLY A 63 8.63 10.19 -0.61
C GLY A 63 7.66 9.16 -0.02
N SER A 64 6.46 9.05 -0.59
CA SER A 64 5.47 8.04 -0.18
C SER A 64 5.79 6.58 -0.60
N GLY A 65 6.91 6.32 -1.26
CA GLY A 65 7.37 4.95 -1.54
C GLY A 65 6.76 4.29 -2.77
N VAL A 66 6.33 5.07 -3.77
CA VAL A 66 5.80 4.51 -5.03
C VAL A 66 6.86 3.66 -5.72
N THR A 67 8.11 4.14 -5.82
CA THR A 67 9.23 3.36 -6.38
C THR A 67 9.49 2.08 -5.60
N GLY A 68 9.42 2.13 -4.26
CA GLY A 68 9.56 0.98 -3.39
C GLY A 68 8.50 -0.09 -3.65
N SER A 69 7.23 0.29 -3.60
CA SER A 69 6.11 -0.63 -3.79
C SER A 69 6.06 -1.21 -5.20
N GLU A 70 6.33 -0.40 -6.24
CA GLU A 70 6.38 -0.89 -7.62
C GLU A 70 7.61 -1.78 -7.86
N ALA A 71 8.77 -1.49 -7.27
CA ALA A 71 9.93 -2.38 -7.38
C ALA A 71 9.63 -3.77 -6.80
N LEU A 72 9.07 -3.81 -5.58
CA LEU A 72 8.72 -5.06 -4.91
C LEU A 72 7.63 -5.84 -5.67
N THR A 73 6.58 -5.18 -6.12
CA THR A 73 5.49 -5.81 -6.90
C THR A 73 5.99 -6.37 -8.23
N ASN A 74 7.00 -5.72 -8.81
CA ASN A 74 7.70 -6.21 -10.00
C ASN A 74 8.86 -7.16 -9.66
N LYS A 75 8.99 -7.68 -8.44
CA LYS A 75 10.05 -8.64 -8.06
C LYS A 75 11.48 -8.11 -8.25
N ARG A 76 11.70 -6.82 -7.97
CA ARG A 76 13.03 -6.21 -7.85
C ARG A 76 13.36 -6.04 -6.36
N ARG A 77 14.65 -6.05 -6.05
CA ARG A 77 15.17 -5.56 -4.76
C ARG A 77 15.15 -4.03 -4.80
N VAL A 78 14.97 -3.39 -3.65
CA VAL A 78 14.89 -1.93 -3.61
C VAL A 78 15.57 -1.34 -2.37
N ILE A 79 16.21 -0.20 -2.55
CA ILE A 79 16.69 0.69 -1.49
C ILE A 79 15.94 2.01 -1.62
N CYS A 80 15.22 2.41 -0.57
CA CYS A 80 14.52 3.68 -0.51
C CYS A 80 15.10 4.52 0.63
N ILE A 81 15.43 5.76 0.33
CA ILE A 81 15.97 6.74 1.28
C ILE A 81 15.13 8.01 1.14
N ASP A 82 14.86 8.66 2.27
CA ASP A 82 14.30 10.00 2.30
C ASP A 82 14.82 10.74 3.55
N LEU A 83 14.85 12.07 3.49
CA LEU A 83 15.20 12.90 4.64
C LEU A 83 14.00 13.08 5.57
N ASP A 84 12.78 13.10 5.04
CA ASP A 84 11.55 13.28 5.81
C ASP A 84 11.20 11.99 6.59
N PRO A 85 11.19 12.01 7.93
CA PRO A 85 10.82 10.85 8.72
C PRO A 85 9.41 10.33 8.43
N LEU A 86 8.47 11.20 8.03
CA LEU A 86 7.13 10.78 7.64
C LEU A 86 7.15 10.02 6.31
N ALA A 87 7.91 10.48 5.33
CA ALA A 87 8.14 9.77 4.06
C ALA A 87 8.73 8.37 4.30
N VAL A 88 9.76 8.28 5.16
CA VAL A 88 10.37 7.00 5.56
C VAL A 88 9.35 6.10 6.24
N PHE A 89 8.55 6.61 7.16
CA PHE A 89 7.51 5.84 7.85
C PHE A 89 6.47 5.31 6.86
N ILE A 90 5.90 6.17 6.00
CA ILE A 90 4.90 5.77 5.00
C ILE A 90 5.47 4.72 4.05
N THR A 91 6.69 4.94 3.54
CA THR A 91 7.38 4.00 2.64
C THR A 91 7.58 2.66 3.32
N ARG A 92 8.08 2.65 4.57
CA ARG A 92 8.32 1.44 5.36
C ARG A 92 7.02 0.64 5.56
N MET A 93 5.95 1.31 5.97
CA MET A 93 4.65 0.65 6.19
C MET A 93 4.05 0.11 4.89
N THR A 94 4.19 0.86 3.79
CA THR A 94 3.68 0.46 2.47
C THR A 94 4.45 -0.73 1.89
N CYS A 95 5.77 -0.77 2.06
CA CYS A 95 6.63 -1.76 1.43
C CYS A 95 6.81 -3.05 2.25
N LEU A 96 6.88 -2.94 3.58
CA LEU A 96 7.16 -4.10 4.43
C LEU A 96 5.91 -4.79 4.94
N ALA A 97 4.76 -4.08 4.99
CA ALA A 97 3.48 -4.59 5.46
C ALA A 97 3.64 -5.56 6.65
N LEU A 98 4.21 -5.06 7.76
CA LEU A 98 4.59 -5.84 8.96
C LEU A 98 3.37 -6.34 9.77
N VAL A 99 2.32 -6.76 9.08
CA VAL A 99 1.06 -7.22 9.66
C VAL A 99 0.95 -8.72 9.43
N ASP A 100 0.78 -9.46 10.51
CA ASP A 100 0.35 -10.85 10.42
C ASP A 100 -1.12 -10.87 9.98
N LEU A 101 -1.35 -11.31 8.74
CA LEU A 101 -2.68 -11.35 8.15
C LEU A 101 -3.61 -12.32 8.88
N ASN A 102 -3.09 -13.37 9.53
CA ASN A 102 -3.91 -14.28 10.32
C ASN A 102 -4.38 -13.59 11.60
N VAL A 103 -3.48 -12.94 12.33
CA VAL A 103 -3.83 -12.18 13.55
C VAL A 103 -4.79 -11.04 13.21
N TYR A 104 -4.55 -10.32 12.12
CA TYR A 104 -5.47 -9.29 11.64
C TYR A 104 -6.87 -9.87 11.38
N TRP A 105 -6.94 -11.03 10.71
CA TRP A 105 -8.21 -11.65 10.35
C TRP A 105 -8.95 -12.22 11.57
N GLU A 106 -8.23 -12.75 12.55
CA GLU A 106 -8.78 -13.16 13.85
C GLU A 106 -9.37 -11.96 14.60
N ALA A 107 -8.63 -10.86 14.70
CA ALA A 107 -9.11 -9.63 15.33
C ALA A 107 -10.36 -9.07 14.60
N TYR A 108 -10.36 -9.08 13.27
CA TYR A 108 -11.52 -8.68 12.48
C TYR A 108 -12.74 -9.56 12.78
N ARG A 109 -12.58 -10.89 12.79
CA ARG A 109 -13.66 -11.83 13.10
C ARG A 109 -14.23 -11.65 14.49
N GLN A 110 -13.38 -11.35 15.47
CA GLN A 110 -13.83 -11.06 16.83
C GLN A 110 -14.74 -9.82 16.83
N VAL A 111 -14.28 -8.71 16.25
CA VAL A 111 -15.09 -7.48 16.15
C VAL A 111 -16.36 -7.72 15.35
N GLU A 112 -16.30 -8.46 14.25
CA GLU A 112 -17.47 -8.81 13.45
C GLU A 112 -18.49 -9.59 14.28
N GLN A 113 -18.08 -10.60 15.05
CA GLN A 113 -18.97 -11.40 15.89
C GLN A 113 -19.62 -10.57 16.99
N GLU A 114 -18.86 -9.70 17.65
CA GLU A 114 -19.36 -8.81 18.71
C GLU A 114 -20.33 -7.76 18.14
N MET A 115 -20.02 -7.19 16.98
CA MET A 115 -20.84 -6.12 16.38
C MET A 115 -22.02 -6.63 15.56
N LYS A 116 -22.00 -7.87 15.06
CA LYS A 116 -23.03 -8.40 14.16
C LYS A 116 -24.44 -8.29 14.74
N PRO A 117 -24.74 -8.69 15.99
CA PRO A 117 -26.08 -8.55 16.56
C PRO A 117 -26.53 -7.09 16.64
N ILE A 118 -25.62 -6.17 16.96
CA ILE A 118 -25.91 -4.73 17.07
C ILE A 118 -26.21 -4.15 15.68
N VAL A 119 -25.39 -4.48 14.69
CA VAL A 119 -25.60 -4.04 13.30
C VAL A 119 -26.92 -4.59 12.75
N GLU A 120 -27.24 -5.86 13.04
CA GLU A 120 -28.51 -6.47 12.65
C GLU A 120 -29.71 -5.82 13.36
N PHE A 121 -29.60 -5.50 14.65
CA PHE A 121 -30.62 -4.73 15.35
C PHE A 121 -30.82 -3.35 14.72
N VAL A 122 -29.76 -2.54 14.61
CA VAL A 122 -29.84 -1.16 14.11
C VAL A 122 -30.41 -1.11 12.69
N ARG A 123 -30.10 -2.09 11.83
CA ARG A 123 -30.62 -2.15 10.46
C ARG A 123 -32.11 -2.51 10.36
N ASN A 124 -32.64 -3.22 11.35
CA ASN A 124 -34.03 -3.72 11.35
C ASN A 124 -34.95 -2.99 12.33
N ALA A 125 -34.38 -2.20 13.25
CA ALA A 125 -35.13 -1.45 14.26
C ALA A 125 -35.98 -0.34 13.64
N SER A 126 -37.14 -0.10 14.24
CA SER A 126 -37.95 1.08 13.97
C SER A 126 -37.31 2.35 14.54
N LEU A 127 -37.71 3.53 14.05
CA LEU A 127 -37.23 4.81 14.57
C LEU A 127 -37.44 4.96 16.09
N LYS A 128 -38.57 4.46 16.61
CA LYS A 128 -38.85 4.50 18.04
C LYS A 128 -37.88 3.63 18.84
N GLU A 129 -37.57 2.43 18.35
CA GLU A 129 -36.61 1.54 19.03
C GLU A 129 -35.18 2.10 18.99
N LEU A 130 -34.84 2.85 17.93
CA LEU A 130 -33.56 3.55 17.85
C LEU A 130 -33.49 4.75 18.80
N ASP A 131 -34.58 5.51 18.96
CA ASP A 131 -34.65 6.63 19.91
C ASP A 131 -34.49 6.15 21.37
N ASP A 132 -34.98 4.95 21.68
CA ASP A 132 -34.87 4.32 23.00
C ASP A 132 -33.54 3.56 23.21
N TYR A 133 -32.72 3.39 22.16
CA TYR A 133 -31.47 2.63 22.23
C TYR A 133 -30.30 3.47 22.76
N GLU A 134 -29.77 3.06 23.91
CA GLU A 134 -28.57 3.66 24.50
C GLU A 134 -27.30 3.06 23.88
N LEU A 135 -26.53 3.88 23.14
CA LEU A 135 -25.28 3.47 22.50
C LEU A 135 -24.19 3.19 23.56
N LYS A 136 -23.86 1.92 23.80
CA LYS A 136 -22.87 1.50 24.81
C LYS A 136 -21.53 1.10 24.21
N GLU A 137 -21.53 0.83 22.92
CA GLU A 137 -20.45 0.17 22.17
C GLU A 137 -19.54 1.18 21.45
N TRP A 138 -19.91 2.46 21.43
CA TRP A 138 -19.11 3.51 20.82
C TRP A 138 -19.08 4.79 21.67
N TYR A 139 -18.18 4.81 22.65
CA TYR A 139 -17.47 6.02 23.05
C TYR A 139 -16.31 5.63 23.97
N PRO A 140 -15.07 6.14 23.79
CA PRO A 140 -14.08 6.05 24.85
C PRO A 140 -14.65 6.79 26.06
N LYS A 141 -15.03 6.07 27.10
CA LYS A 141 -15.25 6.68 28.41
C LYS A 141 -13.86 7.08 28.89
N GLY A 142 -13.54 8.37 28.73
CA GLY A 142 -12.32 8.97 29.26
C GLY A 142 -12.19 8.77 30.76
#